data_AF-A0A074ZJ19-F1
#
_entry.id   AF-A0A074ZJ19-F1
#
_cell.length_a   1.000
_cell.length_b   1.000
_cell.length_c   1.000
_cell.angle_alpha   90.00
_cell.angle_beta   90.00
_cell.angle_gamma   90.00
#
_symmetry.space_group_name_H-M   'P 1'
#
loop_
_entity.id
_entity.type
_entity.pdbx_description
1 polymer ?
#
loop_
_entity_poly.entity_id
_entity_poly.type
_entity_poly.pdbx_seq_one_letter_code
_entity_poly.pdbx_strand_id
1 'polypeptide(L)'
;MSSSAPLIEQEILDSIRPTLTELLTIWDYVGYTGTERSDHLHTAIRKLRGTLEEVVAEENAARLEMEHQVEQKRREVSDLCQQLRLPAFLPDRGLSANDLLKTLELKCKELQQAKFDRCEEYMRLRNRLEKLSLLLCEPADLGAKRVASFPPLTSSNNIGDQVDQVTTSDFDPASCDCVPDERELKRIREAHDELNDKYAPLAAQHASLMEDIVRISEDIGYEPESEQESELLGTAGLSHLCAQSNGPSTDIVASRKVVKWTDSVGYSCKQTDPDTGISSSVSSIEPVVGEKTLKWLTEWRSKLVKEKARLVCTCEELRAYLTTMWRRLDKPQSEQTVFLTQHGGYRPETLEALQEEVDRCQQIKWEKLDTYLKRLTMEAVKLANMCCMDEKIVQLPPDQDSTDPEVVANHLETVLEQLNQTYSTYRPIFESIAAYEEQWQALCEVELRLRDPAIFSNRGGILLKTEKEKKRLQKEVQRAEQDVLSTIEQYELRTKTCFTLSDGRTFKEHVNERCAGSKPSRESSRVRRSVVGGATTPSSSSRPNSVNLSAPPGAPT
;
A
#
# COMPACT_ATOMS: atom_id res chain seq x y z
N MET A 1 9.43 -63.35 -38.60
CA MET A 1 9.32 -64.21 -37.40
C MET A 1 9.66 -65.67 -37.74
N SER A 2 10.86 -65.96 -38.27
CA SER A 2 11.15 -67.29 -38.84
C SER A 2 12.47 -67.91 -38.36
N SER A 3 12.98 -67.50 -37.20
CA SER A 3 14.26 -68.02 -36.67
C SER A 3 14.10 -69.03 -35.52
N SER A 4 12.92 -69.18 -34.92
CA SER A 4 12.72 -70.03 -33.73
C SER A 4 12.16 -71.42 -34.03
N ALA A 5 11.52 -71.63 -35.18
CA ALA A 5 10.99 -72.94 -35.57
C ALA A 5 12.04 -74.08 -35.54
N PRO A 6 13.26 -73.92 -36.10
CA PRO A 6 14.27 -74.98 -36.02
C PRO A 6 14.82 -75.19 -34.61
N LEU A 7 14.78 -74.15 -33.77
CA LEU A 7 15.22 -74.22 -32.37
C LEU A 7 14.25 -75.04 -31.51
N ILE A 8 12.94 -74.82 -31.65
CA ILE A 8 11.90 -75.55 -30.91
C ILE A 8 11.92 -77.03 -31.28
N GLU A 9 12.00 -77.34 -32.57
CA GLU A 9 12.11 -78.72 -33.05
C GLU A 9 13.35 -79.41 -32.46
N GLN A 10 14.50 -78.72 -32.45
CA GLN A 10 15.74 -79.26 -31.92
C GLN A 10 15.70 -79.48 -30.40
N GLU A 11 15.14 -78.53 -29.63
CA GLU A 11 14.97 -78.66 -28.18
C GLU A 11 14.04 -79.82 -27.80
N ILE A 12 12.93 -80.00 -28.53
CA ILE A 12 12.01 -81.12 -28.31
C ILE A 12 12.74 -82.45 -28.58
N LEU A 13 13.46 -82.55 -29.71
CA LEU A 13 14.21 -83.75 -30.06
C LEU A 13 15.31 -84.07 -29.05
N ASP A 14 16.04 -83.07 -28.57
CA ASP A 14 17.10 -83.24 -27.58
C ASP A 14 16.54 -83.62 -26.20
N SER A 15 15.33 -83.17 -25.85
CA SER A 15 14.65 -83.57 -24.60
C SER A 15 14.14 -85.02 -24.59
N ILE A 16 13.74 -85.55 -25.76
CA ILE A 16 13.16 -86.89 -25.90
C ILE A 16 14.24 -87.95 -26.17
N ARG A 17 15.41 -87.57 -26.70
CA ARG A 17 16.49 -88.52 -27.05
C ARG A 17 16.99 -89.39 -25.87
N PRO A 18 17.18 -88.87 -24.64
CA PRO A 18 17.61 -89.68 -23.49
C PRO A 18 16.57 -90.72 -23.08
N THR A 19 15.29 -90.35 -23.05
CA THR A 19 14.19 -91.24 -22.68
C THR A 19 13.94 -92.32 -23.73
N LEU A 20 14.15 -92.01 -25.02
CA LEU A 20 14.17 -93.02 -26.08
C LEU A 20 15.33 -94.00 -25.94
N THR A 21 16.52 -93.50 -25.55
CA THR A 21 17.69 -94.36 -25.32
C THR A 21 17.45 -95.32 -24.16
N GLU A 22 16.88 -94.83 -23.06
CA GLU A 22 16.46 -95.66 -21.93
C GLU A 22 15.38 -96.68 -22.31
N LEU A 23 14.37 -96.28 -23.09
CA LEU A 23 13.33 -97.18 -23.61
C LEU A 23 13.92 -98.32 -24.45
N LEU A 24 14.92 -98.02 -25.29
CA LEU A 24 15.65 -99.04 -26.06
C LEU A 24 16.41 -100.00 -25.13
N THR A 25 17.08 -99.50 -24.09
CA THR A 25 17.76 -100.37 -23.11
C THR A 25 16.79 -101.29 -22.37
N ILE A 26 15.59 -100.80 -22.03
CA ILE A 26 14.52 -101.61 -21.40
C ILE A 26 14.03 -102.67 -22.38
N TRP A 27 13.83 -102.33 -23.65
CA TRP A 27 13.40 -103.30 -24.67
C TRP A 27 14.45 -104.37 -24.96
N ASP A 28 15.73 -104.02 -24.89
CA ASP A 28 16.86 -104.96 -25.00
C ASP A 28 16.93 -105.88 -23.77
N TYR A 29 16.68 -105.36 -22.58
CA TYR A 29 16.64 -106.15 -21.33
C TYR A 29 15.46 -107.14 -21.29
N VAL A 30 14.28 -106.74 -21.74
CA VAL A 30 13.07 -107.60 -21.74
C VAL A 30 13.07 -108.60 -22.90
N GLY A 31 13.75 -108.28 -24.02
CA GLY A 31 13.87 -109.18 -25.17
C GLY A 31 12.70 -109.13 -26.16
N TYR A 32 12.01 -107.98 -26.30
CA TYR A 32 10.90 -107.82 -27.24
C TYR A 32 11.29 -108.06 -28.71
N THR A 33 10.39 -108.69 -29.47
CA THR A 33 10.54 -108.90 -30.93
C THR A 33 10.39 -107.58 -31.72
N GLY A 34 10.88 -107.55 -32.96
CA GLY A 34 10.82 -106.34 -33.80
C GLY A 34 9.39 -105.81 -34.03
N THR A 35 8.40 -106.70 -34.07
CA THR A 35 6.97 -106.35 -34.19
C THR A 35 6.43 -105.71 -32.91
N GLU A 36 6.72 -106.28 -31.74
CA GLU A 36 6.28 -105.73 -30.44
C GLU A 36 6.93 -104.37 -30.14
N ARG A 37 8.22 -104.20 -30.46
CA ARG A 37 8.91 -102.91 -30.36
C ARG A 37 8.26 -101.86 -31.26
N SER A 38 7.87 -102.24 -32.48
CA SER A 38 7.14 -101.35 -33.40
C SER A 38 5.79 -100.93 -32.83
N ASP A 39 5.01 -101.85 -32.24
CA ASP A 39 3.70 -101.53 -31.64
C ASP A 39 3.81 -100.63 -30.40
N HIS A 40 4.81 -100.89 -29.55
CA HIS A 40 5.13 -100.02 -28.41
C HIS A 40 5.58 -98.62 -28.88
N LEU A 41 6.41 -98.54 -29.92
CA LEU A 41 6.85 -97.28 -30.53
C LEU A 41 5.68 -96.50 -31.13
N HIS A 42 4.80 -97.15 -31.90
CA HIS A 42 3.61 -96.52 -32.47
C HIS A 42 2.67 -96.01 -31.37
N THR A 43 2.57 -96.73 -30.25
CA THR A 43 1.78 -96.28 -29.09
C THR A 43 2.40 -95.05 -28.42
N ALA A 44 3.72 -95.00 -28.27
CA ALA A 44 4.43 -93.82 -27.77
C ALA A 44 4.28 -92.61 -28.71
N ILE A 45 4.45 -92.81 -30.02
CA ILE A 45 4.24 -91.77 -31.04
C ILE A 45 2.80 -91.25 -31.01
N ARG A 46 1.81 -92.12 -30.83
CA ARG A 46 0.39 -91.72 -30.72
C ARG A 46 0.16 -90.83 -29.50
N LYS A 47 0.75 -91.17 -28.34
CA LYS A 47 0.67 -90.35 -27.12
C LYS A 47 1.33 -88.98 -27.31
N LEU A 48 2.56 -88.95 -27.86
CA LEU A 48 3.28 -87.70 -28.15
C LEU A 48 2.53 -86.80 -29.15
N ARG A 49 1.93 -87.40 -30.18
CA ARG A 49 1.10 -86.68 -31.14
C ARG A 49 -0.13 -86.07 -30.48
N GLY A 50 -0.85 -86.85 -29.66
CA GLY A 50 -2.01 -86.36 -28.92
C GLY A 50 -1.67 -85.15 -28.05
N THR A 51 -0.57 -85.20 -27.30
CA THR A 51 -0.13 -84.06 -26.47
C THR A 51 0.24 -82.83 -27.30
N LEU A 52 0.86 -82.99 -28.48
CA LEU A 52 1.17 -81.86 -29.36
C LEU A 52 -0.08 -81.26 -30.01
N GLU A 53 -1.06 -82.10 -30.38
CA GLU A 53 -2.36 -81.67 -30.89
C GLU A 53 -3.14 -80.89 -29.82
N GLU A 54 -3.09 -81.33 -28.55
CA GLU A 54 -3.64 -80.60 -27.40
C GLU A 54 -3.00 -79.22 -27.25
N VAL A 55 -1.66 -79.12 -27.25
CA VAL A 55 -0.94 -77.83 -27.17
C VAL A 55 -1.31 -76.92 -28.34
N VAL A 56 -1.41 -77.45 -29.57
CA VAL A 56 -1.83 -76.67 -30.74
C VAL A 56 -3.29 -76.20 -30.61
N ALA A 57 -4.17 -77.01 -30.03
CA ALA A 57 -5.56 -76.62 -29.79
C ALA A 57 -5.64 -75.51 -28.73
N GLU A 58 -4.87 -75.62 -27.64
CA GLU A 58 -4.77 -74.59 -26.58
C GLU A 58 -4.24 -73.26 -27.13
N GLU A 59 -3.13 -73.28 -27.89
CA GLU A 59 -2.55 -72.08 -28.49
C GLU A 59 -3.49 -71.43 -29.53
N ASN A 60 -4.22 -72.23 -30.31
CA ASN A 60 -5.24 -71.71 -31.22
C ASN A 60 -6.43 -71.09 -30.48
N ALA A 61 -6.85 -71.68 -29.37
CA ALA A 61 -7.89 -71.11 -28.52
C ALA A 61 -7.43 -69.77 -27.93
N ALA A 62 -6.19 -69.68 -27.44
CA ALA A 62 -5.58 -68.45 -26.96
C ALA A 62 -5.48 -67.37 -28.07
N ARG A 63 -5.16 -67.77 -29.31
CA ARG A 63 -5.15 -66.85 -30.47
C ARG A 63 -6.54 -66.28 -30.76
N LEU A 64 -7.57 -67.11 -30.78
CA LEU A 64 -8.95 -66.68 -31.03
C LEU A 64 -9.47 -65.75 -29.92
N GLU A 65 -9.13 -66.04 -28.67
CA GLU A 65 -9.43 -65.18 -27.53
C GLU A 65 -8.73 -63.81 -27.68
N MET A 66 -7.47 -63.78 -28.08
CA MET A 66 -6.74 -62.53 -28.33
C MET A 66 -7.37 -61.72 -29.48
N GLU A 67 -7.80 -62.37 -30.56
CA GLU A 67 -8.53 -61.71 -31.67
C GLU A 67 -9.87 -61.12 -31.18
N HIS A 68 -10.58 -61.85 -30.31
CA HIS A 68 -11.82 -61.35 -29.70
C HIS A 68 -11.58 -60.12 -28.82
N GLN A 69 -10.55 -60.14 -27.97
CA GLN A 69 -10.18 -59.00 -27.11
C GLN A 69 -9.77 -57.78 -27.92
N VAL A 70 -8.98 -57.98 -28.99
CA VAL A 70 -8.60 -56.89 -29.92
C VAL A 70 -9.84 -56.26 -30.54
N GLU A 71 -10.78 -57.07 -31.04
CA GLU A 71 -12.01 -56.59 -31.66
C GLU A 71 -12.93 -55.88 -30.67
N GLN A 72 -13.05 -56.39 -29.44
CA GLN A 72 -13.77 -55.73 -28.36
C GLN A 72 -13.16 -54.36 -28.04
N LYS A 73 -11.83 -54.27 -27.90
CA LYS A 73 -11.13 -53.00 -27.65
C LYS A 73 -11.21 -52.04 -28.84
N ARG A 74 -11.21 -52.52 -30.08
CA ARG A 74 -11.46 -51.69 -31.28
C ARG A 74 -12.84 -51.04 -31.24
N ARG A 75 -13.88 -51.80 -30.86
CA ARG A 75 -15.24 -51.26 -30.71
C ARG A 75 -15.30 -50.25 -29.59
N GLU A 76 -14.74 -50.55 -28.42
CA GLU A 76 -14.69 -49.63 -27.28
C GLU A 76 -14.01 -48.30 -27.64
N VAL A 77 -12.86 -48.34 -28.31
CA VAL A 77 -12.16 -47.13 -28.79
C VAL A 77 -13.00 -46.38 -29.83
N SER A 78 -13.66 -47.09 -30.75
CA SER A 78 -14.55 -46.48 -31.74
C SER A 78 -15.73 -45.75 -31.08
N ASP A 79 -16.37 -46.39 -30.10
CA ASP A 79 -17.50 -45.83 -29.36
C ASP A 79 -17.06 -44.58 -28.57
N LEU A 80 -15.89 -44.62 -27.92
CA LEU A 80 -15.32 -43.47 -27.22
C LEU A 80 -14.96 -42.32 -28.18
N CYS A 81 -14.38 -42.62 -29.35
CA CYS A 81 -14.15 -41.61 -30.40
C CYS A 81 -15.46 -40.97 -30.86
N GLN A 82 -16.53 -41.77 -31.04
CA GLN A 82 -17.84 -41.27 -31.43
C GLN A 82 -18.47 -40.38 -30.34
N GLN A 83 -18.43 -40.81 -29.07
CA GLN A 83 -18.90 -40.03 -27.93
C GLN A 83 -18.17 -38.67 -27.83
N LEU A 84 -16.85 -38.67 -28.02
CA LEU A 84 -16.02 -37.46 -27.98
C LEU A 84 -16.06 -36.62 -29.26
N ARG A 85 -16.76 -37.09 -30.30
CA ARG A 85 -16.79 -36.53 -31.66
C ARG A 85 -15.39 -36.34 -32.27
N LEU A 86 -14.49 -37.29 -31.98
CA LEU A 86 -13.12 -37.35 -32.50
C LEU A 86 -13.06 -38.24 -33.76
N PRO A 87 -12.06 -38.03 -34.64
CA PRO A 87 -11.83 -38.92 -35.77
C PRO A 87 -11.57 -40.36 -35.31
N ALA A 88 -11.97 -41.32 -36.14
CA ALA A 88 -11.74 -42.74 -35.86
C ALA A 88 -10.24 -43.03 -35.69
N PHE A 89 -9.89 -43.77 -34.64
CA PHE A 89 -8.50 -44.14 -34.38
C PHE A 89 -8.05 -45.26 -35.33
N LEU A 90 -6.93 -45.03 -36.02
CA LEU A 90 -6.32 -45.97 -36.95
C LEU A 90 -4.94 -46.38 -36.42
N PRO A 91 -4.79 -47.59 -35.83
CA PRO A 91 -3.50 -48.11 -35.39
C PRO A 91 -2.52 -48.34 -36.56
N ASP A 92 -1.23 -48.34 -36.25
CA ASP A 92 -0.17 -48.64 -37.23
C ASP A 92 -0.34 -50.03 -37.85
N ARG A 93 -0.02 -50.13 -39.14
CA ARG A 93 -0.10 -51.40 -39.89
C ARG A 93 1.09 -52.28 -39.54
N GLY A 94 0.86 -53.60 -39.45
CA GLY A 94 1.92 -54.60 -39.26
C GLY A 94 2.29 -54.90 -37.81
N LEU A 95 1.54 -54.38 -36.83
CA LEU A 95 1.69 -54.73 -35.41
C LEU A 95 1.32 -56.20 -35.15
N SER A 96 1.99 -56.81 -34.17
CA SER A 96 1.54 -58.11 -33.63
C SER A 96 0.19 -57.92 -32.90
N ALA A 97 -0.61 -58.99 -32.77
CA ALA A 97 -1.91 -58.90 -32.09
C ALA A 97 -1.76 -58.42 -30.63
N ASN A 98 -0.66 -58.79 -29.96
CA ASN A 98 -0.36 -58.34 -28.60
C ASN A 98 -0.02 -56.84 -28.54
N ASP A 99 0.84 -56.36 -29.46
CA ASP A 99 1.21 -54.93 -29.51
C ASP A 99 0.02 -54.06 -29.93
N LEU A 100 -0.83 -54.57 -30.82
CA LEU A 100 -2.08 -53.92 -31.20
C LEU A 100 -3.04 -53.82 -30.01
N LEU A 101 -3.21 -54.89 -29.23
CA LEU A 101 -4.05 -54.86 -28.04
C LEU A 101 -3.56 -53.82 -27.03
N LYS A 102 -2.25 -53.81 -26.73
CA LYS A 102 -1.63 -52.80 -25.85
C LYS A 102 -1.85 -51.37 -26.34
N THR A 103 -1.72 -51.15 -27.65
CA THR A 103 -1.94 -49.83 -28.26
C THR A 103 -3.40 -49.39 -28.10
N LEU A 104 -4.35 -50.30 -28.33
CA LEU A 104 -5.78 -50.03 -28.16
C LEU A 104 -6.15 -49.79 -26.69
N GLU A 105 -5.58 -50.55 -25.76
CA GLU A 105 -5.78 -50.33 -24.31
C GLU A 105 -5.26 -48.98 -23.85
N LEU A 106 -4.07 -48.58 -24.30
CA LEU A 106 -3.53 -47.25 -24.00
C LEU A 106 -4.44 -46.16 -24.57
N LYS A 107 -4.85 -46.29 -25.84
CA LYS A 107 -5.76 -45.32 -26.47
C LYS A 107 -7.11 -45.25 -25.78
N CYS A 108 -7.64 -46.38 -25.34
CA CYS A 108 -8.88 -46.44 -24.58
C CYS A 108 -8.78 -45.66 -23.27
N LYS A 109 -7.69 -45.83 -22.52
CA LYS A 109 -7.42 -45.07 -21.28
C LYS A 109 -7.31 -43.57 -21.55
N GLU A 110 -6.58 -43.16 -22.58
CA GLU A 110 -6.48 -41.75 -22.99
C GLU A 110 -7.84 -41.13 -23.29
N LEU A 111 -8.69 -41.84 -24.03
CA LEU A 111 -10.03 -41.35 -24.41
C LEU A 111 -10.98 -41.33 -23.20
N GLN A 112 -10.91 -42.32 -22.31
CA GLN A 112 -11.67 -42.33 -21.05
C GLN A 112 -11.27 -41.13 -20.17
N GLN A 113 -9.98 -40.84 -20.05
CA GLN A 113 -9.51 -39.66 -19.32
C GLN A 113 -10.00 -38.37 -19.97
N ALA A 114 -9.88 -38.23 -21.29
CA ALA A 114 -10.37 -37.04 -22.00
C ALA A 114 -11.88 -36.84 -21.85
N LYS A 115 -12.66 -37.93 -21.77
CA LYS A 115 -14.09 -37.90 -21.46
C LYS A 115 -14.33 -37.39 -20.03
N PHE A 116 -13.63 -37.95 -19.06
CA PHE A 116 -13.71 -37.53 -17.67
C PHE A 116 -13.39 -36.03 -17.52
N ASP A 117 -12.26 -35.57 -18.05
CA ASP A 117 -11.79 -34.18 -17.95
C ASP A 117 -12.82 -33.20 -18.55
N ARG A 118 -13.42 -33.54 -19.70
CA ARG A 118 -14.46 -32.71 -20.34
C ARG A 118 -15.72 -32.60 -19.50
N CYS A 119 -16.18 -33.72 -18.93
CA CYS A 119 -17.36 -33.74 -18.07
C CYS A 119 -17.13 -32.97 -16.76
N GLU A 120 -15.97 -33.19 -16.12
CA GLU A 120 -15.58 -32.48 -14.91
C GLU A 120 -15.49 -30.98 -15.16
N GLU A 121 -14.83 -30.56 -16.24
CA GLU A 121 -14.72 -29.14 -16.58
C GLU A 121 -16.08 -28.49 -16.80
N TYR A 122 -16.97 -29.14 -17.55
CA TYR A 122 -18.32 -28.66 -17.78
C TYR A 122 -19.10 -28.48 -16.47
N MET A 123 -19.05 -29.48 -15.58
CA MET A 123 -19.71 -29.41 -14.27
C MET A 123 -19.14 -28.29 -13.41
N ARG A 124 -17.81 -28.16 -13.36
CA ARG A 124 -17.13 -27.09 -12.63
C ARG A 124 -17.55 -25.71 -13.14
N LEU A 125 -17.55 -25.51 -14.46
CA LEU A 125 -17.95 -24.23 -15.08
C LEU A 125 -19.43 -23.91 -14.83
N ARG A 126 -20.32 -24.91 -14.94
CA ARG A 126 -21.75 -24.76 -14.65
C ARG A 126 -22.00 -24.35 -13.19
N ASN A 127 -21.38 -25.06 -12.24
CA ASN A 127 -21.50 -24.76 -10.82
C ASN A 127 -20.93 -23.37 -10.49
N ARG A 128 -19.82 -23.00 -11.15
CA ARG A 128 -19.22 -21.67 -10.99
C ARG A 128 -20.11 -20.56 -11.56
N LEU A 129 -20.73 -20.78 -12.72
CA LEU A 129 -21.70 -19.85 -13.32
C LEU A 129 -22.90 -19.60 -12.41
N GLU A 130 -23.46 -20.67 -11.84
CA GLU A 130 -24.54 -20.57 -10.87
C GLU A 130 -24.10 -19.75 -9.64
N LYS A 131 -22.93 -20.05 -9.08
CA LYS A 131 -22.37 -19.28 -7.96
C LYS A 131 -22.14 -17.80 -8.31
N LEU A 132 -21.56 -17.49 -9.48
CA LEU A 132 -21.32 -16.11 -9.91
C LEU A 132 -22.62 -15.33 -10.08
N SER A 133 -23.69 -15.98 -10.56
CA SER A 133 -25.01 -15.34 -10.68
C SER A 133 -25.59 -14.93 -9.32
N LEU A 134 -25.39 -15.76 -8.29
CA LEU A 134 -25.77 -15.45 -6.90
C LEU A 134 -24.92 -14.31 -6.33
N LEU A 135 -23.60 -14.36 -6.55
CA LEU A 135 -22.66 -13.37 -6.02
C LEU A 135 -22.83 -11.97 -6.63
N LEU A 136 -23.25 -11.88 -7.91
CA LEU A 136 -23.59 -10.63 -8.58
C LEU A 136 -24.99 -10.08 -8.20
N CYS A 137 -25.78 -10.84 -7.43
CA CYS A 137 -27.18 -10.54 -7.15
C CYS A 137 -28.01 -10.32 -8.44
N GLU A 138 -27.71 -11.05 -9.52
CA GLU A 138 -28.58 -11.04 -10.70
C GLU A 138 -29.98 -11.54 -10.30
N PRO A 139 -31.07 -11.02 -10.90
CA PRO A 139 -32.40 -11.55 -10.62
C PRO A 139 -32.44 -13.05 -10.93
N ALA A 140 -33.04 -13.83 -10.03
CA ALA A 140 -33.01 -15.29 -10.08
C ALA A 140 -33.43 -15.86 -11.45
N ASP A 141 -34.37 -15.19 -12.13
CA ASP A 141 -34.82 -15.56 -13.47
C ASP A 141 -33.74 -15.47 -14.55
N LEU A 142 -32.84 -14.49 -14.49
CA LEU A 142 -31.75 -14.34 -15.45
C LEU A 142 -30.64 -15.36 -15.18
N GLY A 143 -30.27 -15.55 -13.92
CA GLY A 143 -29.33 -16.59 -13.51
C GLY A 143 -29.83 -17.98 -13.89
N ALA A 144 -31.09 -18.30 -13.57
CA ALA A 144 -31.73 -19.55 -13.92
C ALA A 144 -31.83 -19.76 -15.44
N LYS A 145 -32.15 -18.72 -16.23
CA LYS A 145 -32.16 -18.82 -17.71
C LYS A 145 -30.76 -19.09 -18.28
N ARG A 146 -29.72 -18.46 -17.73
CA ARG A 146 -28.33 -18.67 -18.15
C ARG A 146 -27.87 -20.09 -17.82
N VAL A 147 -28.10 -20.55 -16.60
CA VAL A 147 -27.75 -21.93 -16.19
C VAL A 147 -28.61 -22.95 -16.93
N ALA A 148 -29.89 -22.67 -17.21
CA ALA A 148 -30.77 -23.54 -17.99
C ALA A 148 -30.35 -23.68 -19.46
N SER A 149 -29.59 -22.72 -20.00
CA SER A 149 -28.98 -22.87 -21.34
C SER A 149 -27.87 -23.93 -21.38
N PHE A 150 -27.40 -24.37 -20.21
CA PHE A 150 -26.39 -25.40 -20.00
C PHE A 150 -26.97 -26.54 -19.11
N PRO A 151 -27.69 -27.51 -19.69
CA PRO A 151 -28.35 -28.57 -18.93
C PRO A 151 -27.34 -29.40 -18.12
N PRO A 152 -27.74 -29.93 -16.94
CA PRO A 152 -26.89 -30.83 -16.17
C PRO A 152 -26.61 -32.12 -16.96
N LEU A 153 -25.44 -32.71 -16.72
CA LEU A 153 -25.13 -34.02 -17.29
C LEU A 153 -25.99 -35.07 -16.59
N THR A 154 -26.62 -35.95 -17.37
CA THR A 154 -27.43 -37.06 -16.86
C THR A 154 -26.77 -38.39 -17.22
N SER A 155 -26.90 -39.38 -16.34
CA SER A 155 -26.53 -40.77 -16.60
C SER A 155 -27.80 -41.60 -16.80
N SER A 156 -27.81 -42.46 -17.82
CA SER A 156 -28.98 -43.25 -18.23
C SER A 156 -29.46 -44.29 -17.19
N ASN A 157 -28.73 -44.47 -16.09
CA ASN A 157 -29.14 -45.36 -14.99
C ASN A 157 -30.22 -44.76 -14.06
N ASN A 158 -30.61 -43.49 -14.23
CA ASN A 158 -31.65 -42.83 -13.42
C ASN A 158 -32.90 -42.48 -14.24
N ILE A 159 -33.43 -43.45 -15.01
CA ILE A 159 -34.81 -43.37 -15.54
C ILE A 159 -35.70 -44.14 -14.56
N GLY A 160 -35.95 -43.52 -13.41
CA GLY A 160 -36.85 -44.03 -12.38
C GLY A 160 -37.30 -42.88 -11.48
N ASP A 161 -38.44 -42.29 -11.81
CA ASP A 161 -39.31 -41.42 -10.98
C ASP A 161 -38.72 -40.93 -9.63
N GLN A 162 -37.91 -39.88 -9.68
CA GLN A 162 -37.79 -38.85 -8.62
C GLN A 162 -36.89 -37.72 -9.13
N VAL A 163 -37.50 -36.59 -9.50
CA VAL A 163 -36.83 -35.40 -10.07
C VAL A 163 -36.37 -34.42 -8.99
N ASP A 164 -36.54 -34.73 -7.70
CA ASP A 164 -36.17 -33.84 -6.62
C ASP A 164 -34.91 -34.32 -5.90
N GLN A 165 -33.84 -33.52 -6.05
CA GLN A 165 -32.61 -33.51 -5.25
C GLN A 165 -31.64 -34.69 -5.44
N VAL A 166 -30.94 -34.73 -6.58
CA VAL A 166 -29.61 -35.34 -6.64
C VAL A 166 -28.59 -34.27 -6.26
N THR A 167 -28.03 -34.36 -5.06
CA THR A 167 -26.87 -33.58 -4.63
C THR A 167 -25.70 -33.87 -5.56
N THR A 168 -25.07 -32.81 -6.08
CA THR A 168 -24.00 -32.83 -7.09
C THR A 168 -22.68 -33.49 -6.63
N SER A 169 -22.62 -34.07 -5.42
CA SER A 169 -21.41 -34.62 -4.82
C SER A 169 -21.06 -36.04 -5.26
N ASP A 170 -22.02 -36.83 -5.73
CA ASP A 170 -21.84 -38.28 -5.97
C ASP A 170 -21.93 -38.67 -7.45
N PHE A 171 -21.80 -37.71 -8.36
CA PHE A 171 -21.91 -37.95 -9.80
C PHE A 171 -20.55 -38.36 -10.39
N ASP A 172 -20.43 -39.61 -10.84
CA ASP A 172 -19.23 -40.12 -11.52
C ASP A 172 -19.17 -39.61 -12.97
N PRO A 173 -18.21 -38.72 -13.34
CA PRO A 173 -18.07 -38.20 -14.70
C PRO A 173 -17.83 -39.28 -15.75
N ALA A 174 -17.35 -40.47 -15.34
CA ALA A 174 -17.14 -41.61 -16.23
C ALA A 174 -18.47 -42.21 -16.74
N SER A 175 -19.56 -42.05 -15.99
CA SER A 175 -20.89 -42.60 -16.30
C SER A 175 -21.76 -41.70 -17.20
N CYS A 176 -21.23 -40.60 -17.74
CA CYS A 176 -21.97 -39.74 -18.66
C CYS A 176 -22.19 -40.41 -20.03
N ASP A 177 -23.45 -40.50 -20.46
CA ASP A 177 -23.79 -41.00 -21.79
C ASP A 177 -23.70 -39.93 -22.88
N CYS A 178 -23.77 -38.65 -22.49
CA CYS A 178 -23.66 -37.51 -23.39
C CYS A 178 -22.48 -36.62 -22.96
N VAL A 179 -21.35 -36.74 -23.66
CA VAL A 179 -20.17 -35.90 -23.41
C VAL A 179 -20.37 -34.54 -24.09
N PRO A 180 -20.16 -33.41 -23.38
CA PRO A 180 -20.25 -32.08 -23.98
C PRO A 180 -19.35 -31.96 -25.20
N ASP A 181 -19.87 -31.36 -26.27
CA ASP A 181 -19.06 -31.10 -27.44
C ASP A 181 -18.10 -29.92 -27.19
N GLU A 182 -17.07 -29.79 -28.03
CA GLU A 182 -16.07 -28.72 -27.87
C GLU A 182 -16.69 -27.32 -28.04
N ARG A 183 -17.81 -27.20 -28.77
CA ARG A 183 -18.50 -25.92 -28.97
C ARG A 183 -19.32 -25.54 -27.74
N GLU A 184 -19.93 -26.50 -27.05
CA GLU A 184 -20.64 -26.36 -25.79
C GLU A 184 -19.67 -25.98 -24.67
N LEU A 185 -18.54 -26.67 -24.57
CA LEU A 185 -17.46 -26.29 -23.65
C LEU A 185 -16.97 -24.87 -23.92
N LYS A 186 -16.80 -24.49 -25.19
CA LYS A 186 -16.44 -23.11 -25.54
C LYS A 186 -17.52 -22.10 -25.11
N ARG A 187 -18.80 -22.39 -25.38
CA ARG A 187 -19.92 -21.51 -25.00
C ARG A 187 -20.03 -21.32 -23.49
N ILE A 188 -19.86 -22.37 -22.69
CA ILE A 188 -19.94 -22.27 -21.23
C ILE A 188 -18.71 -21.56 -20.66
N ARG A 189 -17.51 -21.74 -21.24
CA ARG A 189 -16.31 -20.95 -20.90
C ARG A 189 -16.53 -19.47 -21.18
N GLU A 190 -17.00 -19.11 -22.38
CA GLU A 190 -17.28 -17.71 -22.74
C GLU A 190 -18.32 -17.08 -21.80
N ALA A 191 -19.40 -17.79 -21.47
CA ALA A 191 -20.40 -17.30 -20.53
C ALA A 191 -19.85 -17.15 -19.10
N HIS A 192 -18.99 -18.07 -18.67
CA HIS A 192 -18.29 -17.99 -17.39
C HIS A 192 -17.38 -16.77 -17.34
N ASP A 193 -16.56 -16.58 -18.36
CA ASP A 193 -15.59 -15.49 -18.44
C ASP A 193 -16.31 -14.14 -18.48
N GLU A 194 -17.41 -14.01 -19.23
CA GLU A 194 -18.23 -12.78 -19.24
C GLU A 194 -18.76 -12.42 -17.85
N LEU A 195 -19.20 -13.40 -17.06
CA LEU A 195 -19.69 -13.17 -15.69
C LEU A 195 -18.54 -12.86 -14.73
N ASN A 196 -17.44 -13.59 -14.87
CA ASN A 196 -16.27 -13.41 -14.04
C ASN A 196 -15.61 -12.05 -14.30
N ASP A 197 -15.58 -11.56 -15.53
CA ASP A 197 -15.08 -10.24 -15.90
C ASP A 197 -15.93 -9.10 -15.29
N LYS A 198 -17.21 -9.35 -15.03
CA LYS A 198 -18.08 -8.43 -14.27
C LYS A 198 -17.86 -8.54 -12.77
N TYR A 199 -17.76 -9.77 -12.25
CA TYR A 199 -17.63 -10.04 -10.83
C TYR A 199 -16.25 -9.65 -10.26
N ALA A 200 -15.17 -10.05 -10.92
CA ALA A 200 -13.79 -9.86 -10.45
C ALA A 200 -13.44 -8.39 -10.09
N PRO A 201 -13.71 -7.38 -10.93
CA PRO A 201 -13.41 -5.99 -10.57
C PRO A 201 -14.27 -5.49 -9.40
N LEU A 202 -15.53 -5.92 -9.32
CA LEU A 202 -16.42 -5.57 -8.22
C LEU A 202 -15.95 -6.21 -6.90
N ALA A 203 -15.55 -7.47 -6.93
CA ALA A 203 -14.97 -8.18 -5.78
C ALA A 203 -13.66 -7.53 -5.31
N ALA A 204 -12.80 -7.10 -6.25
CA ALA A 204 -11.59 -6.35 -5.93
C ALA A 204 -11.91 -4.99 -5.29
N GLN A 205 -12.93 -4.29 -5.78
CA GLN A 205 -13.40 -3.05 -5.16
C GLN A 205 -13.93 -3.28 -3.75
N HIS A 206 -14.75 -4.31 -3.53
CA HIS A 206 -15.25 -4.69 -2.21
C HIS A 206 -14.08 -4.99 -1.25
N ALA A 207 -13.12 -5.81 -1.69
CA ALA A 207 -11.93 -6.14 -0.91
C ALA A 207 -11.12 -4.89 -0.52
N SER A 208 -10.89 -3.97 -1.46
CA SER A 208 -10.17 -2.72 -1.21
C SER A 208 -10.91 -1.80 -0.24
N LEU A 209 -12.24 -1.68 -0.37
CA LEU A 209 -13.06 -0.90 0.57
C LEU A 209 -13.00 -1.51 1.98
N MET A 210 -13.12 -2.83 2.10
CA MET A 210 -13.03 -3.53 3.38
C MET A 210 -11.65 -3.36 4.03
N GLU A 211 -10.57 -3.48 3.28
CA GLU A 211 -9.21 -3.26 3.79
C GLU A 211 -9.02 -1.82 4.29
N ASP A 212 -9.52 -0.84 3.54
CA ASP A 212 -9.49 0.56 3.96
C ASP A 212 -10.33 0.83 5.22
N ILE A 213 -11.53 0.24 5.31
CA ILE A 213 -12.41 0.35 6.48
C ILE A 213 -11.73 -0.25 7.71
N VAL A 214 -11.26 -1.50 7.61
CA VAL A 214 -10.56 -2.21 8.69
C VAL A 214 -9.37 -1.39 9.20
N ARG A 215 -8.54 -0.87 8.27
CA ARG A 215 -7.39 -0.02 8.63
C ARG A 215 -7.83 1.25 9.35
N ILE A 216 -8.82 1.98 8.82
CA ILE A 216 -9.29 3.24 9.43
C ILE A 216 -9.91 2.95 10.81
N SER A 217 -10.71 1.90 10.93
CA SER A 217 -11.32 1.49 12.19
C SER A 217 -10.29 1.14 13.25
N GLU A 218 -9.23 0.42 12.89
CA GLU A 218 -8.12 0.11 13.81
C GLU A 218 -7.32 1.36 14.20
N ASP A 219 -7.05 2.26 13.24
CA ASP A 219 -6.33 3.52 13.46
C ASP A 219 -7.02 4.41 14.48
N ILE A 220 -8.34 4.55 14.39
CA ILE A 220 -9.13 5.43 15.26
C ILE A 220 -9.74 4.71 16.46
N GLY A 221 -9.62 3.39 16.58
CA GLY A 221 -10.34 2.63 17.62
C GLY A 221 -11.85 2.78 17.49
N TYR A 222 -12.38 2.61 16.28
CA TYR A 222 -13.81 2.81 15.99
C TYR A 222 -14.69 1.80 16.72
N GLU A 223 -15.71 2.29 17.41
CA GLU A 223 -16.78 1.47 17.98
C GLU A 223 -17.93 1.35 16.97
N PRO A 224 -18.30 0.13 16.54
CA PRO A 224 -19.37 -0.07 15.56
C PRO A 224 -20.73 0.35 16.11
N GLU A 225 -21.48 1.12 15.32
CA GLU A 225 -22.81 1.63 15.71
C GLU A 225 -23.95 0.68 15.30
N SER A 226 -23.68 -0.23 14.37
CA SER A 226 -24.64 -1.18 13.81
C SER A 226 -24.15 -2.62 13.94
N GLU A 227 -25.10 -3.56 14.10
CA GLU A 227 -24.81 -5.01 14.11
C GLU A 227 -24.11 -5.46 12.82
N GLN A 228 -24.48 -4.87 11.67
CA GLN A 228 -23.84 -5.14 10.38
C GLN A 228 -22.38 -4.69 10.34
N GLU A 229 -22.03 -3.58 10.98
CA GLU A 229 -20.65 -3.09 11.09
C GLU A 229 -19.84 -4.01 12.01
N SER A 230 -20.43 -4.43 13.13
CA SER A 230 -19.82 -5.35 14.10
C SER A 230 -19.52 -6.73 13.50
N GLU A 231 -20.45 -7.28 12.71
CA GLU A 231 -20.26 -8.56 12.02
C GLU A 231 -19.13 -8.49 10.98
N LEU A 232 -19.09 -7.41 10.19
CA LEU A 232 -18.05 -7.21 9.17
C LEU A 232 -16.65 -6.95 9.77
N LEU A 233 -16.56 -6.21 10.85
CA LEU A 233 -15.28 -6.04 11.57
C LEU A 233 -14.89 -7.34 12.30
N GLY A 234 -15.86 -8.08 12.84
CA GLY A 234 -15.65 -9.38 13.44
C GLY A 234 -15.09 -10.42 12.46
N THR A 235 -15.67 -10.52 11.26
CA THR A 235 -15.16 -11.40 10.19
C THR A 235 -13.76 -11.01 9.72
N ALA A 236 -13.39 -9.73 9.82
CA ALA A 236 -12.05 -9.24 9.53
C ALA A 236 -11.02 -9.44 10.67
N GLY A 237 -11.43 -9.99 11.82
CA GLY A 237 -10.57 -10.24 12.98
C GLY A 237 -10.45 -9.06 13.96
N LEU A 238 -11.31 -8.04 13.83
CA LEU A 238 -11.38 -6.87 14.72
C LEU A 238 -12.46 -7.02 15.81
N SER A 239 -12.77 -8.24 16.26
CA SER A 239 -13.81 -8.49 17.28
C SER A 239 -13.57 -7.76 18.62
N HIS A 240 -12.33 -7.35 18.90
CA HIS A 240 -11.99 -6.57 20.09
C HIS A 240 -12.55 -5.15 20.07
N LEU A 241 -12.81 -4.57 18.90
CA LEU A 241 -13.48 -3.27 18.76
C LEU A 241 -15.00 -3.37 18.98
N CYS A 242 -15.56 -4.58 18.90
CA CYS A 242 -16.98 -4.85 19.11
C CYS A 242 -17.33 -5.15 20.58
N ALA A 243 -16.33 -5.23 21.46
CA ALA A 243 -16.54 -5.58 22.85
C ALA A 243 -17.02 -4.37 23.66
N GLN A 244 -18.30 -4.36 24.01
CA GLN A 244 -18.79 -3.56 25.13
C GLN A 244 -17.97 -3.90 26.37
N SER A 245 -17.40 -2.89 27.01
CA SER A 245 -16.67 -2.99 28.27
C SER A 245 -17.41 -3.88 29.27
N ASN A 246 -16.78 -4.97 29.73
CA ASN A 246 -16.88 -5.51 31.10
C ASN A 246 -16.02 -6.78 31.26
N GLY A 247 -14.82 -6.65 31.85
CA GLY A 247 -14.06 -7.77 32.43
C GLY A 247 -12.56 -7.78 32.09
N PRO A 248 -11.68 -8.15 33.05
CA PRO A 248 -10.27 -7.78 32.99
C PRO A 248 -9.45 -8.63 32.01
N SER A 249 -8.45 -7.97 31.44
CA SER A 249 -7.40 -8.51 30.59
C SER A 249 -6.85 -9.84 31.10
N THR A 250 -6.92 -10.86 30.25
CA THR A 250 -5.95 -11.95 30.23
C THR A 250 -5.28 -11.96 28.87
N ASP A 251 -3.96 -11.83 28.89
CA ASP A 251 -3.07 -11.90 27.74
C ASP A 251 -3.26 -13.22 27.00
N ILE A 252 -3.84 -13.14 25.81
CA ILE A 252 -3.66 -14.16 24.77
C ILE A 252 -3.09 -13.45 23.55
N VAL A 253 -1.77 -13.54 23.42
CA VAL A 253 -1.04 -13.28 22.17
C VAL A 253 -1.42 -14.38 21.18
N ALA A 254 -2.62 -14.28 20.60
CA ALA A 254 -2.98 -15.02 19.41
C ALA A 254 -2.43 -14.23 18.22
N SER A 255 -1.51 -14.84 17.48
CA SER A 255 -0.95 -14.31 16.22
C SER A 255 -2.07 -13.79 15.31
N ARG A 256 -2.23 -12.47 15.23
CA ARG A 256 -3.29 -11.80 14.47
C ARG A 256 -2.95 -11.86 12.99
N LYS A 257 -3.62 -12.74 12.26
CA LYS A 257 -3.62 -12.74 10.80
C LYS A 257 -4.90 -12.08 10.34
N VAL A 258 -4.82 -10.81 9.93
CA VAL A 258 -5.91 -10.10 9.26
C VAL A 258 -6.30 -10.90 8.02
N VAL A 259 -7.61 -11.15 7.84
CA VAL A 259 -8.12 -11.85 6.66
C VAL A 259 -7.79 -11.01 5.44
N LYS A 260 -6.90 -11.52 4.59
CA LYS A 260 -6.47 -10.86 3.37
C LYS A 260 -7.47 -11.21 2.27
N TRP A 261 -8.33 -10.25 1.92
CA TRP A 261 -9.42 -10.41 0.96
C TRP A 261 -8.96 -10.67 -0.50
N THR A 262 -7.64 -10.64 -0.79
CA THR A 262 -7.07 -10.71 -2.15
C THR A 262 -6.52 -12.07 -2.57
N ASP A 263 -6.40 -13.06 -1.67
CA ASP A 263 -5.64 -14.29 -1.97
C ASP A 263 -6.43 -15.37 -2.77
N SER A 264 -7.62 -15.09 -3.32
CA SER A 264 -8.44 -16.10 -4.02
C SER A 264 -8.70 -15.87 -5.52
N VAL A 265 -7.99 -14.96 -6.20
CA VAL A 265 -8.16 -14.76 -7.66
C VAL A 265 -7.18 -15.58 -8.52
N GLY A 266 -6.58 -16.64 -7.96
CA GLY A 266 -5.65 -17.51 -8.68
C GLY A 266 -5.90 -18.98 -8.42
N TYR A 267 -6.56 -19.67 -9.36
CA TYR A 267 -6.58 -21.12 -9.38
C TYR A 267 -5.16 -21.63 -9.70
N SER A 268 -4.45 -22.15 -8.71
CA SER A 268 -3.31 -23.04 -8.94
C SER A 268 -3.71 -24.43 -8.45
N CYS A 269 -3.95 -25.33 -9.40
CA CYS A 269 -4.07 -26.75 -9.15
C CYS A 269 -2.66 -27.30 -8.86
N LYS A 270 -2.39 -27.68 -7.62
CA LYS A 270 -1.35 -28.65 -7.30
C LYS A 270 -1.91 -29.69 -6.33
N GLN A 271 -1.83 -30.93 -6.78
CA GLN A 271 -2.08 -32.14 -6.01
C GLN A 271 -1.20 -32.14 -4.76
N THR A 272 -1.79 -32.41 -3.59
CA THR A 272 -1.07 -32.87 -2.41
C THR A 272 -1.86 -33.99 -1.74
N ASP A 273 -1.14 -35.05 -1.42
CA ASP A 273 -1.56 -36.32 -0.85
C ASP A 273 -2.32 -36.20 0.50
N PRO A 274 -3.10 -37.22 0.88
CA PRO A 274 -3.89 -37.21 2.10
C PRO A 274 -3.09 -37.79 3.26
N ASP A 275 -2.72 -36.95 4.24
CA ASP A 275 -2.58 -37.35 5.65
C ASP A 275 -2.05 -36.15 6.46
N THR A 276 -2.93 -35.27 6.96
CA THR A 276 -2.81 -34.67 8.30
C THR A 276 -4.15 -34.05 8.69
N GLY A 277 -4.60 -34.34 9.92
CA GLY A 277 -5.94 -34.04 10.40
C GLY A 277 -6.30 -32.56 10.56
N ILE A 278 -7.62 -32.35 10.52
CA ILE A 278 -8.40 -31.26 11.14
C ILE A 278 -7.66 -29.93 11.24
N SER A 279 -7.53 -29.24 10.11
CA SER A 279 -7.43 -27.79 10.08
C SER A 279 -8.78 -27.27 9.62
N SER A 280 -9.50 -26.56 10.50
CA SER A 280 -10.71 -25.83 10.13
C SER A 280 -10.35 -24.85 9.02
N SER A 281 -10.61 -25.24 7.78
CA SER A 281 -10.55 -24.36 6.63
C SER A 281 -11.64 -23.32 6.82
N VAL A 282 -11.31 -22.19 7.44
CA VAL A 282 -12.11 -20.97 7.32
C VAL A 282 -12.08 -20.64 5.83
N SER A 283 -13.11 -21.08 5.13
CA SER A 283 -13.31 -20.80 3.73
C SER A 283 -13.29 -19.29 3.57
N SER A 284 -12.41 -18.77 2.72
CA SER A 284 -12.50 -17.40 2.24
C SER A 284 -13.91 -17.18 1.70
N ILE A 285 -14.74 -16.45 2.45
CA ILE A 285 -16.11 -16.14 2.05
C ILE A 285 -16.00 -15.18 0.88
N GLU A 286 -16.28 -15.66 -0.33
CA GLU A 286 -16.36 -14.80 -1.50
C GLU A 286 -17.48 -13.77 -1.28
N PRO A 287 -17.17 -12.47 -1.38
CA PRO A 287 -18.14 -11.44 -1.04
C PRO A 287 -19.27 -11.41 -2.08
N VAL A 288 -20.49 -11.24 -1.60
CA VAL A 288 -21.64 -10.90 -2.43
C VAL A 288 -21.50 -9.43 -2.82
N VAL A 289 -21.33 -9.17 -4.12
CA VAL A 289 -21.03 -7.83 -4.63
C VAL A 289 -22.23 -7.26 -5.36
N GLY A 290 -23.28 -6.98 -4.59
CA GLY A 290 -24.43 -6.21 -5.07
C GLY A 290 -24.12 -4.72 -5.12
N GLU A 291 -24.79 -3.99 -6.03
CA GLU A 291 -24.69 -2.53 -6.13
C GLU A 291 -25.02 -1.84 -4.79
N LYS A 292 -26.01 -2.37 -4.05
CA LYS A 292 -26.40 -1.87 -2.73
C LYS A 292 -25.28 -2.05 -1.70
N THR A 293 -24.63 -3.21 -1.69
CA THR A 293 -23.54 -3.53 -0.77
C THR A 293 -22.34 -2.61 -0.99
N LEU A 294 -21.92 -2.42 -2.25
CA LEU A 294 -20.81 -1.52 -2.58
C LEU A 294 -21.11 -0.06 -2.24
N LYS A 295 -22.33 0.41 -2.51
CA LYS A 295 -22.75 1.78 -2.14
C LYS A 295 -22.67 1.97 -0.62
N TRP A 296 -23.24 1.04 0.14
CA TRP A 296 -23.20 1.08 1.60
C TRP A 296 -21.75 1.06 2.13
N LEU A 297 -20.87 0.18 1.62
CA LEU A 297 -19.45 0.17 2.01
C LEU A 297 -18.74 1.49 1.67
N THR A 298 -19.05 2.09 0.53
CA THR A 298 -18.46 3.37 0.11
C THR A 298 -18.91 4.50 1.03
N GLU A 299 -20.19 4.54 1.39
CA GLU A 299 -20.76 5.50 2.35
C GLU A 299 -20.18 5.31 3.74
N TRP A 300 -20.07 4.06 4.21
CA TRP A 300 -19.46 3.74 5.50
C TRP A 300 -17.99 4.13 5.56
N ARG A 301 -17.19 3.80 4.53
CA ARG A 301 -15.81 4.30 4.39
C ARG A 301 -15.76 5.83 4.45
N SER A 302 -16.66 6.52 3.74
CA SER A 302 -16.73 7.99 3.76
C SER A 302 -17.04 8.54 5.15
N LYS A 303 -17.96 7.90 5.88
CA LYS A 303 -18.26 8.22 7.29
C LYS A 303 -17.02 8.08 8.16
N LEU A 304 -16.31 6.95 8.08
CA LEU A 304 -15.10 6.69 8.85
C LEU A 304 -13.95 7.65 8.50
N VAL A 305 -13.78 8.00 7.23
CA VAL A 305 -12.78 9.01 6.81
C VAL A 305 -13.10 10.38 7.40
N LYS A 306 -14.37 10.80 7.38
CA LYS A 306 -14.80 12.06 8.00
C LYS A 306 -14.57 12.06 9.50
N GLU A 307 -14.87 10.95 10.17
CA GLU A 307 -14.67 10.82 11.61
C GLU A 307 -13.18 10.82 11.98
N LYS A 308 -12.35 10.10 11.23
CA LYS A 308 -10.90 10.17 11.36
C LYS A 308 -10.38 11.59 11.17
N ALA A 309 -10.84 12.30 10.13
CA ALA A 309 -10.45 13.69 9.89
C ALA A 309 -10.87 14.61 11.06
N ARG A 310 -12.09 14.44 11.59
CA ARG A 310 -12.58 15.18 12.76
C ARG A 310 -11.69 14.95 13.97
N LEU A 311 -11.39 13.69 14.30
CA LEU A 311 -10.53 13.32 15.44
C LEU A 311 -9.11 13.86 15.28
N VAL A 312 -8.53 13.75 14.08
CA VAL A 312 -7.20 14.29 13.76
C VAL A 312 -7.18 15.80 13.97
N CYS A 313 -8.12 16.54 13.39
CA CYS A 313 -8.19 17.99 13.55
C CYS A 313 -8.34 18.38 15.02
N THR A 314 -9.31 17.82 15.75
CA THR A 314 -9.54 18.16 17.16
C THR A 314 -8.33 17.80 18.03
N CYS A 315 -7.70 16.64 17.85
CA CYS A 315 -6.51 16.28 18.62
C CYS A 315 -5.33 17.20 18.31
N GLU A 316 -5.12 17.58 17.05
CA GLU A 316 -4.04 18.50 16.67
C GLU A 316 -4.28 19.92 17.19
N GLU A 317 -5.52 20.40 17.15
CA GLU A 317 -5.94 21.67 17.77
C GLU A 317 -5.70 21.66 19.28
N LEU A 318 -6.12 20.61 19.98
CA LEU A 318 -5.87 20.46 21.43
C LEU A 318 -4.38 20.40 21.74
N ARG A 319 -3.57 19.67 20.96
CA ARG A 319 -2.10 19.63 21.13
C ARG A 319 -1.46 21.00 20.91
N ALA A 320 -1.90 21.75 19.89
CA ALA A 320 -1.41 23.10 19.63
C ALA A 320 -1.79 24.08 20.76
N TYR A 321 -3.03 23.97 21.25
CA TYR A 321 -3.52 24.72 22.41
C TYR A 321 -2.70 24.38 23.66
N LEU A 322 -2.53 23.10 23.98
CA LEU A 322 -1.70 22.62 25.09
C LEU A 322 -0.25 23.10 25.00
N THR A 323 0.36 23.06 23.81
CA THR A 323 1.73 23.56 23.61
C THR A 323 1.85 25.05 23.93
N THR A 324 0.84 25.83 23.56
CA THR A 324 0.77 27.27 23.87
C THR A 324 0.57 27.50 25.37
N MET A 325 -0.37 26.77 25.97
CA MET A 325 -0.66 26.83 27.41
C MET A 325 0.53 26.40 28.27
N TRP A 326 1.22 25.31 27.91
CA TRP A 326 2.42 24.84 28.61
C TRP A 326 3.57 25.83 28.54
N ARG A 327 3.74 26.54 27.42
CA ARG A 327 4.73 27.63 27.30
C ARG A 327 4.42 28.75 28.28
N ARG A 328 3.16 29.14 28.41
CA ARG A 328 2.74 30.19 29.35
C ARG A 328 2.82 29.74 30.81
N LEU A 329 2.56 28.45 31.09
CA LEU A 329 2.67 27.85 32.41
C LEU A 329 4.10 27.42 32.79
N ASP A 330 5.06 27.44 31.85
CA ASP A 330 6.47 27.03 32.04
C ASP A 330 6.59 25.58 32.56
N LYS A 331 5.81 24.70 31.94
CA LYS A 331 5.92 23.27 32.14
C LYS A 331 7.24 22.80 31.50
N PRO A 332 8.06 21.98 32.18
CA PRO A 332 9.35 21.56 31.63
C PRO A 332 9.18 20.80 30.32
N GLN A 333 10.07 21.07 29.36
CA GLN A 333 9.99 20.50 28.01
C GLN A 333 10.06 18.95 28.02
N SER A 334 10.74 18.36 29.01
CA SER A 334 10.79 16.90 29.21
C SER A 334 9.39 16.31 29.42
N GLU A 335 8.57 16.90 30.30
CA GLU A 335 7.21 16.42 30.56
C GLU A 335 6.29 16.61 29.36
N GLN A 336 6.46 17.72 28.62
CA GLN A 336 5.70 17.96 27.39
C GLN A 336 5.99 16.86 26.35
N THR A 337 7.27 16.53 26.14
CA THR A 337 7.65 15.50 25.16
C THR A 337 7.18 14.11 25.55
N VAL A 338 7.23 13.75 26.84
CA VAL A 338 6.72 12.46 27.34
C VAL A 338 5.22 12.35 27.08
N PHE A 339 4.45 13.39 27.43
CA PHE A 339 3.00 13.39 27.22
C PHE A 339 2.62 13.34 25.74
N LEU A 340 3.26 14.13 24.88
CA LEU A 340 3.00 14.11 23.43
C LEU A 340 3.37 12.77 22.78
N THR A 341 4.44 12.11 23.26
CA THR A 341 4.85 10.79 22.75
C THR A 341 3.87 9.70 23.19
N GLN A 342 3.38 9.78 24.43
CA GLN A 342 2.38 8.85 24.97
C GLN A 342 1.01 9.02 24.27
N HIS A 343 0.63 10.25 23.95
CA HIS A 343 -0.66 10.61 23.34
C HIS A 343 -0.51 11.05 21.88
N GLY A 344 0.29 10.34 21.10
CA GLY A 344 0.51 10.60 19.67
C GLY A 344 -0.58 10.04 18.74
N GLY A 345 -1.45 9.16 19.25
CA GLY A 345 -2.52 8.52 18.48
C GLY A 345 -3.77 9.40 18.28
N TYR A 346 -4.81 8.84 17.68
CA TYR A 346 -6.09 9.53 17.43
C TYR A 346 -7.30 8.74 17.92
N ARG A 347 -7.09 7.87 18.91
CA ARG A 347 -8.16 7.08 19.51
C ARG A 347 -8.98 7.93 20.50
N PRO A 348 -10.25 7.58 20.76
CA PRO A 348 -11.07 8.25 21.77
C PRO A 348 -10.39 8.44 23.12
N GLU A 349 -9.63 7.45 23.60
CA GLU A 349 -8.92 7.55 24.89
C GLU A 349 -7.78 8.59 24.83
N THR A 350 -7.19 8.76 23.65
CA THR A 350 -6.19 9.83 23.44
C THR A 350 -6.85 11.19 23.45
N LEU A 351 -8.01 11.33 22.81
CA LEU A 351 -8.78 12.58 22.81
C LEU A 351 -9.21 12.97 24.23
N GLU A 352 -9.71 12.02 25.02
CA GLU A 352 -10.09 12.23 26.42
C GLU A 352 -8.89 12.67 27.26
N ALA A 353 -7.75 11.98 27.15
CA ALA A 353 -6.53 12.37 27.86
C ALA A 353 -6.01 13.77 27.48
N LEU A 354 -6.15 14.18 26.21
CA LEU A 354 -5.83 15.55 25.78
C LEU A 354 -6.77 16.56 26.44
N GLN A 355 -8.07 16.27 26.53
CA GLN A 355 -9.05 17.14 27.16
C GLN A 355 -8.81 17.26 28.68
N GLU A 356 -8.55 16.14 29.37
CA GLU A 356 -8.22 16.14 30.79
C GLU A 356 -6.95 16.95 31.09
N GLU A 357 -5.93 16.85 30.23
CA GLU A 357 -4.72 17.65 30.39
C GLU A 357 -4.96 19.13 30.11
N VAL A 358 -5.89 19.48 29.21
CA VAL A 358 -6.35 20.86 29.00
C VAL A 358 -7.00 21.38 30.28
N ASP A 359 -7.92 20.61 30.87
CA ASP A 359 -8.63 20.99 32.09
C ASP A 359 -7.65 21.13 33.26
N ARG A 360 -6.67 20.22 33.37
CA ARG A 360 -5.59 20.32 34.37
C ARG A 360 -4.73 21.56 34.15
N CYS A 361 -4.41 21.92 32.91
CA CYS A 361 -3.67 23.15 32.61
C CYS A 361 -4.49 24.40 32.96
N GLN A 362 -5.80 24.40 32.71
CA GLN A 362 -6.70 25.48 33.11
C GLN A 362 -6.76 25.61 34.64
N GLN A 363 -6.82 24.50 35.37
CA GLN A 363 -6.76 24.51 36.83
C GLN A 363 -5.45 25.12 37.36
N ILE A 364 -4.30 24.73 36.78
CA ILE A 364 -3.00 25.32 37.14
C ILE A 364 -2.93 26.80 36.78
N LYS A 365 -3.56 27.24 35.67
CA LYS A 365 -3.72 28.67 35.32
C LYS A 365 -4.43 29.42 36.45
N TRP A 366 -5.50 28.86 37.02
CA TRP A 366 -6.20 29.47 38.16
C TRP A 366 -5.38 29.50 39.45
N GLU A 367 -4.66 28.42 39.75
CA GLU A 367 -3.83 28.32 40.97
C GLU A 367 -2.60 29.25 40.92
N LYS A 368 -2.04 29.50 39.73
CA LYS A 368 -0.82 30.29 39.52
C LYS A 368 -1.06 31.55 38.68
N LEU A 369 -2.25 32.13 38.81
CA LEU A 369 -2.71 33.22 37.95
C LEU A 369 -1.78 34.44 37.96
N ASP A 370 -1.19 34.81 39.11
CA ASP A 370 -0.24 35.94 39.20
C ASP A 370 1.03 35.73 38.36
N THR A 371 1.56 34.50 38.32
CA THR A 371 2.74 34.18 37.50
C THR A 371 2.37 34.10 36.01
N TYR A 372 1.18 33.59 35.71
CA TYR A 372 0.64 33.53 34.35
C TYR A 372 0.41 34.94 33.77
N LEU A 373 -0.18 35.84 34.56
CA LEU A 373 -0.41 37.25 34.20
C LEU A 373 0.89 37.97 33.87
N LYS A 374 1.90 37.87 34.75
CA LYS A 374 3.22 38.49 34.51
C LYS A 374 3.82 38.06 33.16
N ARG A 375 3.64 36.79 32.78
CA ARG A 375 4.13 36.26 31.50
C ARG A 375 3.31 36.75 30.31
N LEU A 376 1.99 36.79 30.42
CA LEU A 376 1.14 37.39 29.39
C LEU A 376 1.52 38.84 29.15
N THR A 377 1.78 39.62 30.20
CA THR A 377 2.25 41.01 30.08
C THR A 377 3.59 41.08 29.36
N MET A 378 4.56 40.24 29.72
CA MET A 378 5.86 40.20 29.03
C MET A 378 5.75 39.81 27.55
N GLU A 379 4.91 38.82 27.24
CA GLU A 379 4.62 38.39 25.86
C GLU A 379 3.96 39.52 25.07
N ALA A 380 2.98 40.20 25.66
CA ALA A 380 2.24 41.30 25.04
C ALA A 380 3.14 42.50 24.78
N VAL A 381 3.99 42.90 25.74
CA VAL A 381 4.98 43.98 25.55
C VAL A 381 5.98 43.61 24.46
N LYS A 382 6.48 42.37 24.46
CA LYS A 382 7.43 41.92 23.43
C LYS A 382 6.81 41.95 22.04
N LEU A 383 5.58 41.46 21.89
CA LEU A 383 4.89 41.43 20.60
C LEU A 383 4.47 42.84 20.16
N ALA A 384 4.04 43.69 21.09
CA ALA A 384 3.76 45.10 20.82
C ALA A 384 5.00 45.83 20.30
N ASN A 385 6.16 45.62 20.93
CA ASN A 385 7.44 46.16 20.46
C ASN A 385 7.80 45.67 19.05
N MET A 386 7.59 44.37 18.76
CA MET A 386 7.81 43.82 17.41
C MET A 386 6.86 44.41 16.37
N CYS A 387 5.62 44.74 16.75
CA CYS A 387 4.65 45.42 15.90
C CYS A 387 4.84 46.95 15.84
N CYS A 388 5.90 47.50 16.47
CA CYS A 388 6.11 48.93 16.59
C CYS A 388 4.91 49.68 17.21
N MET A 389 4.21 49.07 18.18
CA MET A 389 3.04 49.61 18.88
C MET A 389 3.40 50.20 20.24
N ASP A 390 2.66 51.20 20.73
CA ASP A 390 2.86 51.80 22.07
C ASP A 390 2.56 50.76 23.18
N GLU A 391 3.39 50.71 24.21
CA GLU A 391 3.24 49.82 25.37
C GLU A 391 1.90 50.03 26.11
N LYS A 392 1.25 51.18 25.89
CA LYS A 392 -0.10 51.48 26.39
C LYS A 392 -1.18 50.48 25.94
N ILE A 393 -0.97 49.74 24.84
CA ILE A 393 -1.93 48.72 24.38
C ILE A 393 -2.04 47.56 25.39
N VAL A 394 -1.00 47.32 26.18
CA VAL A 394 -0.96 46.28 27.22
C VAL A 394 -1.70 46.71 28.50
N GLN A 395 -1.99 48.01 28.66
CA GLN A 395 -2.71 48.54 29.81
C GLN A 395 -4.22 48.26 29.68
N LEU A 396 -4.86 47.92 30.79
CA LEU A 396 -6.31 47.76 30.84
C LEU A 396 -7.01 49.10 30.54
N PRO A 397 -8.14 49.09 29.81
CA PRO A 397 -8.98 50.28 29.67
C PRO A 397 -9.37 50.82 31.06
N PRO A 398 -9.47 52.15 31.23
CA PRO A 398 -9.74 52.78 32.53
C PRO A 398 -11.10 52.37 33.14
N ASP A 399 -12.00 51.80 32.32
CA ASP A 399 -13.34 51.37 32.69
C ASP A 399 -13.41 49.89 33.15
N GLN A 400 -12.29 49.15 33.16
CA GLN A 400 -12.24 47.75 33.59
C GLN A 400 -11.60 47.58 34.98
N ASP A 401 -12.14 46.65 35.78
CA ASP A 401 -11.66 46.38 37.14
C ASP A 401 -10.26 45.75 37.14
N SER A 402 -9.24 46.60 37.30
CA SER A 402 -7.83 46.18 37.44
C SER A 402 -7.52 45.31 38.68
N THR A 403 -8.50 45.11 39.56
CA THR A 403 -8.37 44.28 40.78
C THR A 403 -8.69 42.81 40.51
N ASP A 404 -9.42 42.50 39.44
CA ASP A 404 -9.76 41.12 39.08
C ASP A 404 -8.70 40.52 38.14
N PRO A 405 -7.91 39.53 38.60
CA PRO A 405 -6.87 38.93 37.77
C PRO A 405 -7.42 38.14 36.57
N GLU A 406 -8.69 37.72 36.58
CA GLU A 406 -9.34 37.06 35.43
C GLU A 406 -9.64 38.06 34.30
N VAL A 407 -10.14 39.25 34.65
CA VAL A 407 -10.38 40.35 33.70
C VAL A 407 -9.07 40.80 33.05
N VAL A 408 -8.01 40.91 33.85
CA VAL A 408 -6.66 41.25 33.36
C VAL A 408 -6.14 40.18 32.38
N ALA A 409 -6.32 38.89 32.69
CA ALA A 409 -5.85 37.80 31.84
C ALA A 409 -6.60 37.77 30.50
N ASN A 410 -7.92 37.90 30.52
CA ASN A 410 -8.75 37.89 29.32
C ASN A 410 -8.47 39.10 28.41
N HIS A 411 -8.24 40.29 29.00
CA HIS A 411 -7.79 41.47 28.25
C HIS A 411 -6.43 41.24 27.58
N LEU A 412 -5.44 40.74 28.33
CA LEU A 412 -4.11 40.46 27.78
C LEU A 412 -4.13 39.38 26.69
N GLU A 413 -4.95 38.34 26.84
CA GLU A 413 -5.13 37.29 25.82
C GLU A 413 -5.77 37.88 24.55
N THR A 414 -6.77 38.75 24.68
CA THR A 414 -7.41 39.45 23.55
C THR A 414 -6.43 40.39 22.84
N VAL A 415 -5.67 41.17 23.60
CA VAL A 415 -4.63 42.07 23.07
C VAL A 415 -3.55 41.28 22.33
N LEU A 416 -3.10 40.14 22.89
CA LEU A 416 -2.14 39.26 22.24
C LEU A 416 -2.67 38.70 20.92
N GLU A 417 -3.93 38.29 20.86
CA GLU A 417 -4.55 37.81 19.63
C GLU A 417 -4.60 38.91 18.56
N GLN A 418 -5.01 40.13 18.92
CA GLN A 418 -5.02 41.29 18.03
C GLN A 418 -3.61 41.66 17.54
N LEU A 419 -2.63 41.68 18.44
CA LEU A 419 -1.22 41.92 18.12
C LEU A 419 -0.65 40.83 17.22
N ASN A 420 -1.03 39.56 17.42
CA ASN A 420 -0.56 38.45 16.60
C ASN A 420 -1.20 38.47 15.19
N GLN A 421 -2.47 38.87 15.10
CA GLN A 421 -3.17 39.04 13.83
C GLN A 421 -2.58 40.19 13.01
N THR A 422 -2.30 41.32 13.65
CA THR A 422 -1.63 42.47 13.02
C THR A 422 -0.20 42.12 12.62
N TYR A 423 0.57 41.46 13.50
CA TYR A 423 1.91 40.97 13.18
C TYR A 423 1.90 40.06 11.94
N SER A 424 0.99 39.09 11.89
CA SER A 424 0.90 38.14 10.77
C SER A 424 0.53 38.82 9.45
N THR A 425 -0.35 39.83 9.51
CA THR A 425 -0.79 40.59 8.33
C THR A 425 0.34 41.43 7.73
N TYR A 426 1.14 42.06 8.60
CA TYR A 426 2.22 42.98 8.20
C TYR A 426 3.62 42.39 8.39
N ARG A 427 3.72 41.06 8.51
CA ARG A 427 4.97 40.35 8.86
C ARG A 427 6.18 40.76 8.01
N PRO A 428 6.10 40.82 6.66
CA PRO A 428 7.26 41.22 5.85
C PRO A 428 7.71 42.66 6.11
N ILE A 429 6.78 43.54 6.47
CA ILE A 429 7.06 44.94 6.79
C ILE A 429 7.72 45.04 8.15
N PHE A 430 7.18 44.37 9.18
CA PHE A 430 7.77 44.35 10.52
C PHE A 430 9.16 43.71 10.55
N GLU A 431 9.38 42.60 9.82
CA GLU A 431 10.70 41.99 9.70
C GLU A 431 11.72 42.93 9.03
N SER A 432 11.29 43.66 8.00
CA SER A 432 12.13 44.66 7.33
C SER A 432 12.43 45.87 8.23
N ILE A 433 11.43 46.35 8.98
CA ILE A 433 11.60 47.46 9.95
C ILE A 433 12.57 47.03 11.05
N ALA A 434 12.44 45.83 11.60
CA ALA A 434 13.35 45.31 12.61
C ALA A 434 14.81 45.24 12.09
N ALA A 435 15.02 44.81 10.85
CA ALA A 435 16.34 44.81 10.22
C ALA A 435 16.92 46.22 10.03
N TYR A 436 16.07 47.19 9.67
CA TYR A 436 16.47 48.60 9.64
C TYR A 436 16.85 49.12 11.04
N GLU A 437 16.05 48.81 12.07
CA GLU A 437 16.32 49.24 13.43
C GLU A 437 17.62 48.66 13.99
N GLU A 438 17.94 47.40 13.71
CA GLU A 438 19.22 46.76 14.08
C GLU A 438 20.41 47.51 13.47
N GLN A 439 20.35 47.82 12.17
CA GLN A 439 21.41 48.54 11.47
C GLN A 439 21.54 49.99 11.96
N TRP A 440 20.42 50.63 12.29
CA TRP A 440 20.39 51.98 12.86
C TRP A 440 20.98 52.01 14.27
N GLN A 441 20.66 51.03 15.12
CA GLN A 441 21.26 50.89 16.45
C GLN A 441 22.78 50.70 16.36
N ALA A 442 23.24 49.80 15.48
CA ALA A 442 24.66 49.60 15.22
C ALA A 442 25.36 50.89 14.75
N LEU A 443 24.70 51.71 13.91
CA LEU A 443 25.22 53.02 13.49
C LEU A 443 25.31 53.99 14.69
N CYS A 444 24.27 54.08 15.52
CA CYS A 444 24.26 54.91 16.73
C CYS A 444 25.39 54.53 17.70
N GLU A 445 25.63 53.24 17.92
CA GLU A 445 26.71 52.76 18.76
C GLU A 445 28.09 53.13 18.22
N VAL A 446 28.30 53.06 16.90
CA VAL A 446 29.54 53.51 16.27
C VAL A 446 29.71 55.02 16.40
N GLU A 447 28.64 55.79 16.26
CA GLU A 447 28.68 57.25 16.48
C GLU A 447 28.98 57.62 17.93
N LEU A 448 28.45 56.87 18.89
CA LEU A 448 28.75 57.03 20.31
C LEU A 448 30.21 56.69 20.59
N ARG A 449 30.72 55.58 20.04
CA ARG A 449 32.14 55.22 20.11
C ARG A 449 33.03 56.32 19.53
N LEU A 450 32.61 56.98 18.45
CA LEU A 450 33.33 58.12 17.86
C LEU A 450 33.29 59.41 18.71
N ARG A 451 32.39 59.52 19.69
CA ARG A 451 32.34 60.66 20.64
C ARG A 451 33.21 60.44 21.88
N ASP A 452 33.65 59.21 22.14
CA ASP A 452 34.51 58.89 23.27
C ASP A 452 35.95 59.39 23.03
N PRO A 453 36.52 60.26 23.90
CA PRO A 453 37.91 60.71 23.80
C PRO A 453 38.96 59.59 23.73
N ALA A 454 38.64 58.38 24.21
CA ALA A 454 39.55 57.23 24.23
C ALA A 454 39.97 56.76 22.81
N ILE A 455 39.17 57.03 21.77
CA ILE A 455 39.47 56.61 20.38
C ILE A 455 40.69 57.33 19.78
N PHE A 456 41.07 58.48 20.32
CA PHE A 456 42.20 59.29 19.86
C PHE A 456 43.55 58.82 20.43
N SER A 457 43.55 57.94 21.43
CA SER A 457 44.76 57.50 22.14
C SER A 457 45.68 56.58 21.31
N ASN A 458 45.17 55.96 20.24
CA ASN A 458 45.89 54.97 19.44
C ASN A 458 46.26 55.45 18.02
N ARG A 459 47.06 56.53 17.96
CA ARG A 459 47.77 57.03 16.75
C ARG A 459 46.93 57.01 15.45
N GLY A 460 45.63 57.31 15.56
CA GLY A 460 44.68 57.41 14.45
C GLY A 460 44.18 56.09 13.82
N GLY A 461 44.69 54.91 14.22
CA GLY A 461 44.33 53.63 13.60
C GLY A 461 42.92 53.13 13.96
N ILE A 462 42.52 53.33 15.22
CA ILE A 462 41.16 52.98 15.70
C ILE A 462 40.13 53.92 15.08
N LEU A 463 40.41 55.23 15.10
CA LEU A 463 39.56 56.25 14.48
C LEU A 463 39.27 55.96 13.01
N LEU A 464 40.29 55.60 12.21
CA LEU A 464 40.08 55.27 10.80
C LEU A 464 39.22 54.02 10.60
N LYS A 465 39.36 53.02 11.48
CA LYS A 465 38.55 51.79 11.43
C LYS A 465 37.09 52.06 11.81
N THR A 466 36.84 52.81 12.88
CA THR A 466 35.48 53.18 13.34
C THR A 466 34.80 54.15 12.37
N GLU A 467 35.53 55.08 11.75
CA GLU A 467 35.01 55.96 10.69
C GLU A 467 34.68 55.18 9.41
N LYS A 468 35.49 54.18 9.04
CA LYS A 468 35.21 53.28 7.91
C LYS A 468 33.99 52.40 8.21
N GLU A 469 33.87 51.88 9.42
CA GLU A 469 32.71 51.12 9.91
C GLU A 469 31.44 51.98 9.88
N LYS A 470 31.50 53.23 10.36
CA LYS A 470 30.41 54.21 10.24
C LYS A 470 29.96 54.38 8.79
N LYS A 471 30.90 54.60 7.86
CA LYS A 471 30.57 54.76 6.43
C LYS A 471 29.95 53.50 5.82
N ARG A 472 30.32 52.31 6.30
CA ARG A 472 29.70 51.05 5.88
C ARG A 472 28.26 50.94 6.41
N LEU A 473 28.08 51.07 7.73
CA LEU A 473 26.77 51.01 8.37
C LEU A 473 25.82 52.09 7.85
N GLN A 474 26.31 53.29 7.52
CA GLN A 474 25.51 54.33 6.91
C GLN A 474 24.95 53.91 5.53
N LYS A 475 25.72 53.16 4.73
CA LYS A 475 25.23 52.61 3.46
C LYS A 475 24.28 51.44 3.67
N GLU A 476 24.53 50.62 4.68
CA GLU A 476 23.65 49.50 5.06
C GLU A 476 22.29 50.03 5.52
N VAL A 477 22.26 50.99 6.46
CA VAL A 477 21.05 51.69 6.91
C VAL A 477 20.25 52.28 5.74
N GLN A 478 20.92 52.95 4.79
CA GLN A 478 20.25 53.50 3.60
C GLN A 478 19.65 52.41 2.72
N ARG A 479 20.32 51.26 2.61
CA ARG A 479 19.78 50.11 1.88
C ARG A 479 18.57 49.52 2.61
N ALA A 480 18.67 49.28 3.92
CA ALA A 480 17.55 48.77 4.70
C ALA A 480 16.35 49.72 4.71
N GLU A 481 16.57 51.04 4.75
CA GLU A 481 15.52 52.04 4.59
C GLU A 481 14.80 51.87 3.25
N GLN A 482 15.56 51.74 2.15
CA GLN A 482 15.00 51.53 0.82
C GLN A 482 14.26 50.19 0.71
N ASP A 483 14.78 49.13 1.32
CA ASP A 483 14.17 47.82 1.34
C ASP A 483 12.82 47.85 2.09
N VAL A 484 12.75 48.52 3.24
CA VAL A 484 11.49 48.75 3.98
C VAL A 484 10.49 49.53 3.13
N LEU A 485 10.91 50.63 2.51
CA LEU A 485 10.04 51.45 1.65
C LEU A 485 9.49 50.65 0.47
N SER A 486 10.34 49.83 -0.16
CA SER A 486 9.93 48.96 -1.28
C SER A 486 8.93 47.90 -0.83
N THR A 487 9.10 47.35 0.36
CA THR A 487 8.20 46.33 0.92
C THR A 487 6.85 46.94 1.28
N ILE A 488 6.84 48.17 1.81
CA ILE A 488 5.61 48.94 2.04
C ILE A 488 4.90 49.26 0.73
N GLU A 489 5.62 49.74 -0.29
CA GLU A 489 5.04 50.06 -1.62
C GLU A 489 4.39 48.83 -2.27
N GLN A 490 5.04 47.66 -2.20
CA GLN A 490 4.48 46.40 -2.69
C GLN A 490 3.23 45.99 -1.91
N TYR A 491 3.19 46.24 -0.61
CA TYR A 491 2.01 45.99 0.22
C TYR A 491 0.85 46.92 -0.16
N GLU A 492 1.08 48.23 -0.24
CA GLU A 492 0.07 49.24 -0.57
C GLU A 492 -0.51 49.03 -1.98
N LEU A 493 0.32 48.60 -2.95
CA LEU A 493 -0.12 48.25 -4.29
C LEU A 493 -1.09 47.06 -4.30
N ARG A 494 -0.87 46.09 -3.39
CA ARG A 494 -1.67 44.86 -3.30
C ARG A 494 -2.97 45.03 -2.53
N THR A 495 -2.98 45.81 -1.44
CA THR A 495 -4.15 45.96 -0.56
C THR A 495 -4.90 47.27 -0.76
N LYS A 496 -4.33 48.25 -1.49
CA LYS A 496 -4.86 49.63 -1.66
C LYS A 496 -5.08 50.38 -0.34
N THR A 497 -4.48 49.93 0.75
CA THR A 497 -4.52 50.55 2.07
C THR A 497 -3.12 51.05 2.43
N CYS A 498 -3.02 52.29 2.91
CA CYS A 498 -1.74 52.87 3.30
C CYS A 498 -1.27 52.28 4.63
N PHE A 499 0.00 51.90 4.70
CA PHE A 499 0.60 51.40 5.94
C PHE A 499 1.04 52.58 6.82
N THR A 500 0.61 52.58 8.08
CA THR A 500 0.99 53.61 9.06
C THR A 500 1.57 52.93 10.30
N LEU A 501 2.57 53.58 10.90
CA LEU A 501 3.09 53.19 12.21
C LEU A 501 2.07 53.53 13.30
N SER A 502 2.23 52.94 14.48
CA SER A 502 1.27 53.07 15.59
C SER A 502 1.07 54.50 16.13
N ASP A 503 2.03 55.39 15.86
CA ASP A 503 1.99 56.82 16.16
C ASP A 503 1.22 57.64 15.12
N GLY A 504 0.65 56.99 14.11
CA GLY A 504 -0.09 57.60 13.01
C GLY A 504 0.80 58.17 11.89
N ARG A 505 2.12 57.97 11.96
CA ARG A 505 3.08 58.50 10.99
C ARG A 505 3.43 57.46 9.93
N THR A 506 3.83 57.94 8.76
CA THR A 506 4.42 57.06 7.74
C THR A 506 5.84 56.68 8.13
N PHE A 507 6.30 55.50 7.72
CA PHE A 507 7.69 55.06 7.95
C PHE A 507 8.71 56.11 7.47
N LYS A 508 8.40 56.78 6.36
CA LYS A 508 9.22 57.85 5.79
C LYS A 508 9.33 59.10 6.69
N GLU A 509 8.27 59.46 7.39
CA GLU A 509 8.28 60.58 8.35
C GLU A 509 9.07 60.23 9.61
N HIS A 510 8.90 59.00 10.12
CA HIS A 510 9.66 58.49 11.27
C HIS A 510 11.17 58.47 11.01
N VAL A 511 11.60 57.99 9.83
CA VAL A 511 13.01 58.00 9.44
C VAL A 511 13.56 59.41 9.25
N ASN A 512 12.78 60.33 8.67
CA ASN A 512 13.18 61.72 8.47
C ASN A 512 13.41 62.49 9.79
N GLU A 513 12.55 62.28 10.80
CA GLU A 513 12.74 62.89 12.13
C GLU A 513 13.95 62.30 12.85
N ARG A 514 14.16 60.98 12.79
CA ARG A 514 15.35 60.31 13.37
C ARG A 514 16.65 60.78 12.71
N CYS A 515 16.63 61.01 11.39
CA CYS A 515 17.75 61.56 10.63
C CYS A 515 17.97 63.06 10.93
N ALA A 516 16.89 63.83 11.19
CA ALA A 516 16.97 65.23 11.58
C ALA A 516 17.63 65.42 12.96
N GLY A 517 17.37 64.52 13.92
CA GLY A 517 18.00 64.54 15.25
C GLY A 517 19.48 64.13 15.28
N SER A 518 19.94 63.32 14.31
CA SER A 518 21.36 62.90 14.19
C SER A 518 22.24 63.96 13.50
N LYS A 519 21.67 64.92 12.77
CA LYS A 519 22.43 66.06 12.20
C LYS A 519 22.83 67.01 13.33
N PRO A 520 24.12 67.12 13.71
CA PRO A 520 24.53 68.17 14.63
C PRO A 520 24.25 69.52 13.98
N SER A 521 23.54 70.39 14.71
CA SER A 521 23.31 71.80 14.34
C SER A 521 24.62 72.42 13.91
N ARG A 522 24.78 72.59 12.59
CA ARG A 522 25.98 73.11 11.93
C ARG A 522 25.85 74.61 11.65
N GLU A 523 25.07 75.32 12.47
CA GLU A 523 24.72 76.73 12.28
C GLU A 523 25.49 77.69 13.22
N SER A 524 26.37 77.20 14.11
CA SER A 524 27.08 78.06 15.08
C SER A 524 28.58 78.25 14.83
N SER A 525 29.11 77.95 13.63
CA SER A 525 30.56 78.04 13.36
C SER A 525 30.98 78.80 12.10
N ARG A 526 30.14 79.69 11.56
CA ARG A 526 30.49 80.55 10.40
C ARG A 526 30.82 82.02 10.71
N VAL A 527 30.82 82.42 11.99
CA VAL A 527 31.32 83.76 12.37
C VAL A 527 32.74 83.63 12.91
N ARG A 528 33.73 83.79 12.03
CA ARG A 528 35.14 84.23 12.25
C ARG A 528 36.06 83.66 11.16
N ARG A 529 35.88 84.12 9.91
CA ARG A 529 36.97 84.08 8.92
C ARG A 529 36.74 85.07 7.77
N SER A 530 36.93 86.36 8.04
CA SER A 530 37.44 87.28 7.03
C SER A 530 38.04 88.52 7.72
N VAL A 531 39.12 89.01 7.11
CA VAL A 531 39.94 90.22 7.39
C VAL A 531 41.38 89.85 7.72
N VAL A 532 42.20 89.78 6.65
CA VAL A 532 43.39 90.59 6.40
C VAL A 532 43.89 90.17 5.02
N GLY A 533 43.88 91.10 4.08
CA GLY A 533 44.37 90.92 2.72
C GLY A 533 45.81 91.39 2.54
N GLY A 534 46.35 91.06 1.37
CA GLY A 534 47.22 91.96 0.63
C GLY A 534 48.73 91.84 0.85
N ALA A 535 49.34 90.96 0.06
CA ALA A 535 50.71 90.90 -0.46
C ALA A 535 51.69 92.08 -0.23
N THR A 536 52.99 91.76 -0.07
CA THR A 536 54.08 92.34 -0.89
C THR A 536 55.47 91.65 -0.75
N THR A 537 56.04 91.25 -1.91
CA THR A 537 57.49 91.17 -2.30
C THR A 537 58.32 89.87 -1.99
N PRO A 538 59.48 89.60 -2.66
CA PRO A 538 59.56 88.79 -3.91
C PRO A 538 60.77 87.80 -4.01
N SER A 539 60.88 87.12 -5.16
CA SER A 539 62.08 86.42 -5.73
C SER A 539 62.47 85.09 -5.07
N SER A 540 62.97 84.04 -5.75
CA SER A 540 63.72 83.91 -7.00
C SER A 540 63.69 82.44 -7.48
N SER A 541 63.84 82.26 -8.81
CA SER A 541 64.60 81.19 -9.52
C SER A 541 64.42 79.70 -9.07
N SER A 542 64.14 78.70 -9.90
CA SER A 542 64.61 78.39 -11.25
C SER A 542 63.83 77.18 -11.79
N ARG A 543 63.62 77.18 -13.12
CA ARG A 543 63.39 75.98 -13.95
C ARG A 543 64.63 75.06 -13.92
N PRO A 544 64.60 73.77 -14.34
CA PRO A 544 63.85 73.32 -15.53
C PRO A 544 63.17 71.95 -15.50
N ASN A 545 62.41 71.78 -16.59
CA ASN A 545 61.72 70.60 -17.11
C ASN A 545 62.54 69.30 -17.12
N SER A 546 61.85 68.18 -16.94
CA SER A 546 61.98 67.00 -17.81
C SER A 546 60.63 66.29 -17.92
N VAL A 547 59.94 66.40 -19.05
CA VAL A 547 59.74 65.36 -20.09
C VAL A 547 59.10 64.06 -19.57
N ASN A 548 57.80 63.91 -19.90
CA ASN A 548 57.17 62.78 -20.60
C ASN A 548 57.57 61.35 -20.20
N LEU A 549 56.58 60.50 -19.87
CA LEU A 549 56.44 59.18 -20.49
C LEU A 549 55.11 58.50 -20.12
N SER A 550 54.52 57.98 -21.17
CA SER A 550 53.21 57.35 -21.30
C SER A 550 53.12 55.99 -20.60
N ALA A 551 51.88 55.65 -20.25
CA ALA A 551 51.44 54.30 -19.91
C ALA A 551 51.66 53.30 -21.06
N PRO A 552 51.80 52.00 -20.75
CA PRO A 552 51.35 50.92 -21.62
C PRO A 552 50.08 50.27 -21.07
N PRO A 553 49.14 49.83 -21.92
CA PRO A 553 47.98 49.03 -21.54
C PRO A 553 48.28 47.53 -21.69
N GLY A 554 47.53 46.68 -20.97
CA GLY A 554 47.23 45.33 -21.45
C GLY A 554 47.19 44.20 -20.42
N ALA A 555 45.95 43.74 -20.17
CA ALA A 555 45.51 42.37 -19.88
C ALA A 555 45.67 41.80 -18.44
N PRO A 556 44.94 40.73 -18.08
CA PRO A 556 43.47 40.65 -18.04
C PRO A 556 42.94 40.00 -16.74
N THR A 557 41.73 40.37 -16.31
CA THR A 557 40.59 39.51 -15.92
C THR A 557 39.43 40.38 -15.52
#